data_AF-V9I1Y9-F1
#
_entry.id   AF-V9I1Y9-F1
#
_cell.length_a   1.000
_cell.length_b   1.000
_cell.length_c   1.000
_cell.angle_alpha   90.00
_cell.angle_beta   90.00
_cell.angle_gamma   90.00
#
_symmetry.space_group_name_H-M   'P 1'
#
loop_
_entity.id
_entity.type
_entity.pdbx_description
1 polymer ?
#
loop_
_entity_poly.entity_id
_entity_poly.type
_entity_poly.pdbx_seq_one_letter_code
_entity_poly.pdbx_strand_id
1 'polypeptide(L)'
;TALSTSMQDLLNYVNAGLTKEKDGNKQIDLINEAATAILNNEKSDIAEKQANIIALTENTVNNNDLTPDTKVAGVNAVLETIKNDQNTPDLEKSKMLEATVAIALNSENLEPKQKQQMLEKAVDVGLSLKDDASRVTAIDGITDAVIKSNLSTEDKGTMLIAVGDKVNASELSNAEKQKLLGSVLKKGVEAQVLSPEQQQLMQQNLDKITAEQTKNAQITEVQGILANPAFNTIAKTEAIQNVTTKVLDSPIKAEIKGETLESITKVVAESPLNGQ
;
A
#
# COMPACT_ATOMS: atom_id res chain seq x y z
N THR A 1 -19.63 14.60 8.12
CA THR A 1 -19.71 14.95 9.56
C THR A 1 -19.24 16.38 9.72
N ALA A 2 -19.90 17.19 10.56
CA ALA A 2 -19.50 18.58 10.80
C ALA A 2 -18.36 18.63 11.84
N LEU A 3 -17.38 19.50 11.62
CA LEU A 3 -16.22 19.71 12.50
C LEU A 3 -16.67 20.35 13.83
N SER A 4 -16.07 20.01 14.97
CA SER A 4 -16.29 20.78 16.21
C SER A 4 -15.86 22.24 16.05
N THR A 5 -16.52 23.16 16.74
CA THR A 5 -16.22 24.61 16.65
C THR A 5 -14.75 24.91 16.91
N SER A 6 -14.15 24.28 17.94
CA SER A 6 -12.72 24.46 18.25
C SER A 6 -11.80 23.99 17.13
N MET A 7 -12.19 22.94 16.40
CA MET A 7 -11.37 22.41 15.31
C MET A 7 -11.56 23.21 14.02
N GLN A 8 -12.76 23.73 13.79
CA GLN A 8 -13.00 24.71 12.73
C GLN A 8 -12.17 25.98 12.97
N ASP A 9 -12.10 26.47 14.21
CA ASP A 9 -11.30 27.63 14.57
C ASP A 9 -9.80 27.38 14.34
N LEU A 10 -9.29 26.19 14.68
CA LEU A 10 -7.91 25.80 14.39
C LEU A 10 -7.64 25.80 12.87
N LEU A 11 -8.50 25.16 12.07
CA LEU A 11 -8.34 25.09 10.62
C LEU A 11 -8.41 26.47 9.97
N ASN A 12 -9.31 27.34 10.45
CA ASN A 12 -9.40 28.73 10.00
C ASN A 12 -8.13 29.53 10.36
N TYR A 13 -7.61 29.35 11.57
CA TYR A 13 -6.36 29.98 12.01
C TYR A 13 -5.18 29.56 11.15
N VAL A 14 -5.01 28.26 10.91
CA VAL A 14 -3.94 27.75 10.04
C VAL A 14 -4.08 28.29 8.64
N ASN A 15 -5.28 28.24 8.03
CA ASN A 15 -5.47 28.74 6.68
C ASN A 15 -5.12 30.24 6.56
N ALA A 16 -5.53 31.04 7.55
CA ALA A 16 -5.16 32.45 7.61
C ALA A 16 -3.65 32.66 7.82
N GLY A 17 -3.00 31.80 8.62
CA GLY A 17 -1.57 31.80 8.86
C GLY A 17 -0.76 31.49 7.59
N LEU A 18 -1.18 30.46 6.84
CA LEU A 18 -0.54 30.04 5.58
C LEU A 18 -0.56 31.15 4.51
N THR A 19 -1.63 31.96 4.47
CA THR A 19 -1.71 33.11 3.56
C THR A 19 -0.79 34.26 3.98
N LYS A 20 -0.67 34.52 5.29
CA LYS A 20 0.10 35.66 5.83
C LYS A 20 1.60 35.41 5.89
N GLU A 21 1.99 34.21 6.32
CA GLU A 21 3.40 33.80 6.35
C GLU A 21 3.87 33.54 4.92
N LYS A 22 5.11 33.92 4.61
CA LYS A 22 5.74 33.72 3.28
C LYS A 22 7.00 32.88 3.35
N ASP A 23 7.51 32.60 4.55
CA ASP A 23 8.55 31.62 4.79
C ASP A 23 7.95 30.20 4.70
N GLY A 24 8.37 29.46 3.68
CA GLY A 24 7.90 28.09 3.43
C GLY A 24 8.13 27.14 4.61
N ASN A 25 9.22 27.29 5.37
CA ASN A 25 9.50 26.41 6.50
C ASN A 25 8.50 26.66 7.63
N LYS A 26 8.19 27.93 7.92
CA LYS A 26 7.17 28.26 8.92
C LYS A 26 5.77 27.85 8.51
N GLN A 27 5.46 27.92 7.21
CA GLN A 27 4.19 27.38 6.68
C GLN A 27 4.10 25.87 6.92
N ILE A 28 5.19 25.12 6.72
CA ILE A 28 5.26 23.68 7.00
C ILE A 28 5.13 23.40 8.49
N ASP A 29 5.79 24.17 9.36
CA ASP A 29 5.69 24.03 10.82
C ASP A 29 4.24 24.19 11.29
N LEU A 30 3.53 25.21 10.78
CA LEU A 30 2.11 25.42 11.09
C LEU A 30 1.21 24.24 10.68
N ILE A 31 1.47 23.64 9.51
CA ILE A 31 0.73 22.45 9.05
C ILE A 31 1.01 21.25 9.97
N ASN A 32 2.28 21.03 10.32
CA ASN A 32 2.71 19.94 11.18
C ASN A 32 2.13 20.07 12.61
N GLU A 33 2.17 21.27 13.18
CA GLU A 33 1.58 21.57 14.49
C GLU A 33 0.07 21.30 14.50
N ALA A 34 -0.64 21.71 13.44
CA ALA A 34 -2.07 21.47 13.33
C ALA A 34 -2.43 20.00 13.14
N ALA A 35 -1.69 19.27 12.30
CA ALA A 35 -1.87 17.82 12.16
C ALA A 35 -1.67 17.12 13.51
N THR A 36 -0.64 17.52 14.25
CA THR A 36 -0.34 17.00 15.59
C THR A 36 -1.46 17.31 16.58
N ALA A 37 -1.94 18.56 16.60
CA ALA A 37 -3.03 18.98 17.47
C ALA A 37 -4.34 18.24 17.17
N ILE A 38 -4.64 18.01 15.88
CA ILE A 38 -5.80 17.21 15.44
C ILE A 38 -5.71 15.79 16.00
N LEU A 39 -4.60 15.08 15.75
CA LEU A 39 -4.49 13.67 16.12
C LEU A 39 -4.40 13.47 17.65
N ASN A 40 -3.82 14.43 18.37
CA ASN A 40 -3.73 14.40 19.84
C ASN A 40 -4.97 14.94 20.55
N ASN A 41 -6.00 15.43 19.83
CA ASN A 41 -7.20 15.91 20.50
C ASN A 41 -7.98 14.76 21.15
N GLU A 42 -7.95 14.69 22.48
CA GLU A 42 -8.62 13.68 23.29
C GLU A 42 -10.15 13.76 23.21
N LYS A 43 -10.69 14.94 22.84
CA LYS A 43 -12.15 15.14 22.74
C LYS A 43 -12.73 14.66 21.42
N SER A 44 -11.89 14.45 20.40
CA SER A 44 -12.32 14.04 19.07
C SER A 44 -12.26 12.53 18.93
N ASP A 45 -13.32 11.95 18.35
CA ASP A 45 -13.29 10.56 17.92
C ASP A 45 -12.44 10.39 16.64
N ILE A 46 -12.21 9.14 16.24
CA ILE A 46 -11.38 8.83 15.06
C ILE A 46 -11.97 9.42 13.79
N ALA A 47 -13.30 9.42 13.64
CA ALA A 47 -13.95 9.93 12.44
C ALA A 47 -13.83 11.46 12.33
N GLU A 48 -13.92 12.17 13.45
CA GLU A 48 -13.67 13.60 13.51
C GLU A 48 -12.20 13.90 13.17
N LYS A 49 -11.24 13.20 13.79
CA LYS A 49 -9.81 13.34 13.48
C LYS A 49 -9.52 13.14 11.99
N GLN A 50 -10.08 12.08 11.40
CA GLN A 50 -9.98 11.81 9.96
C GLN A 50 -10.52 12.99 9.15
N ALA A 51 -11.73 13.48 9.47
CA ALA A 51 -12.32 14.61 8.77
C ALA A 51 -11.49 15.90 8.89
N ASN A 52 -10.86 16.16 10.04
CA ASN A 52 -10.02 17.35 10.19
C ASN A 52 -8.68 17.22 9.44
N ILE A 53 -8.06 16.03 9.42
CA ILE A 53 -6.86 15.77 8.62
C ILE A 53 -7.15 15.99 7.13
N ILE A 54 -8.29 15.46 6.64
CA ILE A 54 -8.77 15.68 5.28
C ILE A 54 -8.89 17.18 4.98
N ALA A 55 -9.57 17.94 5.85
CA ALA A 55 -9.73 19.38 5.68
C ALA A 55 -8.39 20.14 5.71
N LEU A 56 -7.44 19.72 6.56
CA LEU A 56 -6.10 20.31 6.60
C LEU A 56 -5.33 20.02 5.30
N THR A 57 -5.42 18.80 4.77
CA THR A 57 -4.82 18.44 3.48
C THR A 57 -5.44 19.25 2.34
N GLU A 58 -6.76 19.36 2.28
CA GLU A 58 -7.48 20.18 1.29
C GLU A 58 -7.03 21.63 1.33
N ASN A 59 -7.00 22.23 2.53
CA ASN A 59 -6.52 23.60 2.71
C ASN A 59 -5.07 23.74 2.24
N THR A 60 -4.21 22.77 2.54
CA THR A 60 -2.81 22.79 2.11
C THR A 60 -2.68 22.75 0.59
N VAL A 61 -3.31 21.79 -0.09
CA VAL A 61 -3.14 21.64 -1.55
C VAL A 61 -3.84 22.73 -2.36
N ASN A 62 -4.94 23.27 -1.84
CA ASN A 62 -5.75 24.30 -2.53
C ASN A 62 -5.36 25.74 -2.19
N ASN A 63 -4.43 25.95 -1.26
CA ASN A 63 -3.98 27.30 -0.94
C ASN A 63 -3.11 27.88 -2.08
N ASN A 64 -3.57 28.97 -2.69
CA ASN A 64 -2.88 29.62 -3.81
C ASN A 64 -1.66 30.46 -3.39
N ASP A 65 -1.51 30.74 -2.10
CA ASP A 65 -0.34 31.44 -1.55
C ASP A 65 0.84 30.49 -1.30
N LEU A 66 0.61 29.18 -1.27
CA LEU A 66 1.67 28.19 -1.13
C LEU A 66 2.31 27.86 -2.47
N THR A 67 3.64 27.82 -2.49
CA THR A 67 4.36 27.28 -3.65
C THR A 67 4.09 25.78 -3.80
N PRO A 68 4.20 25.21 -5.00
CA PRO A 68 4.01 23.78 -5.19
C PRO A 68 4.92 22.91 -4.29
N ASP A 69 6.18 23.32 -4.09
CA ASP A 69 7.11 22.59 -3.21
C ASP A 69 6.69 22.68 -1.74
N THR A 70 6.18 23.84 -1.29
CA THR A 70 5.61 23.98 0.05
C THR A 70 4.38 23.10 0.24
N LYS A 71 3.54 22.94 -0.79
CA LYS A 71 2.39 22.02 -0.75
C LYS A 71 2.85 20.58 -0.58
N VAL A 72 3.84 20.14 -1.36
CA VAL A 72 4.47 18.80 -1.23
C VAL A 72 5.00 18.60 0.18
N ALA A 73 5.81 19.53 0.69
CA ALA A 73 6.39 19.43 2.01
C ALA A 73 5.33 19.43 3.13
N GLY A 74 4.28 20.24 3.00
CA GLY A 74 3.16 20.29 3.93
C GLY A 74 2.37 18.98 3.97
N VAL A 75 2.00 18.43 2.81
CA VAL A 75 1.33 17.12 2.76
C VAL A 75 2.24 16.01 3.31
N ASN A 76 3.54 16.05 3.00
CA ASN A 76 4.50 15.09 3.55
C ASN A 76 4.61 15.19 5.08
N ALA A 77 4.50 16.38 5.66
CA ALA A 77 4.44 16.58 7.10
C ALA A 77 3.16 15.97 7.71
N VAL A 78 2.01 16.14 7.06
CA VAL A 78 0.75 15.48 7.46
C VAL A 78 0.91 13.95 7.44
N LEU A 79 1.45 13.39 6.36
CA LEU A 79 1.69 11.94 6.23
C LEU A 79 2.64 11.40 7.31
N GLU A 80 3.71 12.13 7.63
CA GLU A 80 4.65 11.76 8.68
C GLU A 80 4.01 11.88 10.08
N THR A 81 3.12 12.85 10.28
CA THR A 81 2.36 12.96 11.53
C THR A 81 1.41 11.78 11.71
N ILE A 82 0.67 11.39 10.67
CA ILE A 82 -0.21 10.19 10.68
C ILE A 82 0.61 8.95 11.04
N LYS A 83 1.79 8.77 10.44
CA LYS A 83 2.69 7.66 10.73
C LYS A 83 3.06 7.59 12.21
N ASN A 84 3.49 8.73 12.77
CA ASN A 84 4.09 8.81 14.10
C ASN A 84 3.05 8.88 15.23
N ASP A 85 1.78 9.14 14.92
CA ASP A 85 0.71 9.14 15.93
C ASP A 85 0.56 7.76 16.59
N GLN A 86 0.59 7.73 17.92
CA GLN A 86 0.48 6.49 18.69
C GLN A 86 -0.96 6.20 19.12
N ASN A 87 -1.87 7.16 18.96
CA ASN A 87 -3.23 7.07 19.47
C ASN A 87 -4.23 6.55 18.42
N THR A 88 -3.87 6.59 17.14
CA THR A 88 -4.69 6.09 16.03
C THR A 88 -4.26 4.67 15.66
N PRO A 89 -5.20 3.70 15.59
CA PRO A 89 -4.91 2.36 15.08
C PRO A 89 -4.37 2.38 13.65
N ASP A 90 -3.46 1.46 13.31
CA ASP A 90 -2.81 1.44 11.98
C ASP A 90 -3.82 1.27 10.83
N LEU A 91 -4.93 0.56 11.05
CA LEU A 91 -6.04 0.45 10.09
C LEU A 91 -6.77 1.79 9.86
N GLU A 92 -6.81 2.65 10.86
CA GLU A 92 -7.43 3.99 10.71
C GLU A 92 -6.45 4.98 10.10
N LYS A 93 -5.14 4.80 10.36
CA LYS A 93 -4.08 5.50 9.62
C LYS A 93 -4.13 5.17 8.14
N SER A 94 -4.30 3.91 7.75
CA SER A 94 -4.36 3.53 6.34
C SER A 94 -5.48 4.26 5.57
N LYS A 95 -6.63 4.49 6.21
CA LYS A 95 -7.73 5.28 5.62
C LYS A 95 -7.39 6.77 5.50
N MET A 96 -6.69 7.33 6.49
CA MET A 96 -6.19 8.71 6.42
C MET A 96 -5.19 8.87 5.28
N LEU A 97 -4.31 7.89 5.05
CA LEU A 97 -3.37 7.87 3.92
C LEU A 97 -4.10 7.85 2.58
N GLU A 98 -5.07 6.95 2.40
CA GLU A 98 -5.91 6.89 1.19
C GLU A 98 -6.56 8.25 0.90
N ALA A 99 -7.21 8.85 1.90
CA ALA A 99 -7.90 10.13 1.73
C ALA A 99 -6.92 11.27 1.39
N THR A 100 -5.77 11.32 2.08
CA THR A 100 -4.72 12.32 1.84
C THR A 100 -4.19 12.22 0.41
N VAL A 101 -3.91 11.01 -0.06
CA VAL A 101 -3.47 10.76 -1.45
C VAL A 101 -4.56 11.11 -2.44
N ALA A 102 -5.82 10.73 -2.20
CA ALA A 102 -6.93 11.03 -3.10
C ALA A 102 -7.09 12.55 -3.29
N ILE A 103 -6.95 13.35 -2.23
CA ILE A 103 -6.98 14.81 -2.32
C ILE A 103 -5.79 15.34 -3.15
N ALA A 104 -4.59 14.88 -2.85
CA ALA A 104 -3.38 15.30 -3.56
C ALA A 104 -3.45 14.98 -5.06
N LEU A 105 -3.82 13.75 -5.42
CA LEU A 105 -3.88 13.30 -6.81
C LEU A 105 -4.96 14.03 -7.61
N ASN A 106 -6.05 14.45 -6.97
CA ASN A 106 -7.13 15.19 -7.63
C ASN A 106 -6.94 16.71 -7.65
N SER A 107 -5.95 17.24 -6.94
CA SER A 107 -5.70 18.69 -6.92
C SER A 107 -5.34 19.21 -8.31
N GLU A 108 -5.98 20.31 -8.71
CA GLU A 108 -5.65 21.06 -9.92
C GLU A 108 -4.42 21.95 -9.74
N ASN A 109 -3.96 22.13 -8.50
CA ASN A 109 -2.85 23.01 -8.15
C ASN A 109 -1.50 22.28 -8.05
N LEU A 110 -1.46 21.02 -8.51
CA LEU A 110 -0.27 20.17 -8.47
C LEU A 110 -0.06 19.53 -9.85
N GLU A 111 1.18 19.59 -10.32
CA GLU A 111 1.64 18.88 -11.50
C GLU A 111 1.85 17.39 -11.21
N PRO A 112 1.84 16.51 -12.23
CA PRO A 112 2.06 15.08 -12.07
C PRO A 112 3.30 14.73 -11.21
N LYS A 113 4.40 15.47 -11.37
CA LYS A 113 5.63 15.26 -10.58
C LYS A 113 5.41 15.45 -9.08
N GLN A 114 4.66 16.48 -8.66
CA GLN A 114 4.39 16.74 -7.24
C GLN A 114 3.41 15.71 -6.69
N LYS A 115 2.39 15.34 -7.47
CA LYS A 115 1.46 14.26 -7.14
C LYS A 115 2.18 12.94 -6.90
N GLN A 116 3.16 12.61 -7.74
CA GLN A 116 3.98 11.41 -7.60
C GLN A 116 4.82 11.44 -6.31
N GLN A 117 5.45 12.57 -5.98
CA GLN A 117 6.23 12.70 -4.74
C GLN A 117 5.38 12.45 -3.49
N MET A 118 4.17 13.01 -3.44
CA MET A 118 3.24 12.80 -2.32
C MET A 118 2.74 11.36 -2.27
N LEU A 119 2.45 10.75 -3.43
CA LEU A 119 2.06 9.34 -3.55
C LEU A 119 3.17 8.42 -3.00
N GLU A 120 4.39 8.59 -3.47
CA GLU A 120 5.55 7.81 -3.04
C GLU A 120 5.79 7.91 -1.54
N LYS A 121 5.65 9.12 -0.97
CA LYS A 121 5.73 9.31 0.48
C LYS A 121 4.62 8.58 1.22
N ALA A 122 3.39 8.61 0.72
CA ALA A 122 2.27 7.89 1.33
C ALA A 122 2.46 6.37 1.26
N VAL A 123 3.04 5.85 0.18
CA VAL A 123 3.42 4.43 0.06
C VAL A 123 4.50 4.09 1.08
N ASP A 124 5.56 4.90 1.21
CA ASP A 124 6.61 4.68 2.23
C ASP A 124 6.01 4.62 3.64
N VAL A 125 5.06 5.53 3.95
CA VAL A 125 4.36 5.53 5.24
C VAL A 125 3.48 4.28 5.39
N GLY A 126 2.71 3.92 4.38
CA GLY A 126 1.84 2.74 4.38
C GLY A 126 2.62 1.44 4.59
N LEU A 127 3.80 1.32 3.99
CA LEU A 127 4.71 0.18 4.16
C LEU A 127 5.33 0.10 5.55
N SER A 128 5.38 1.22 6.29
CA SER A 128 5.93 1.29 7.64
C SER A 128 4.93 0.93 8.75
N LEU A 129 3.66 0.68 8.41
CA LEU A 129 2.64 0.24 9.37
C LEU A 129 3.00 -1.14 9.96
N LYS A 130 2.65 -1.38 11.23
CA LYS A 130 3.20 -2.49 12.02
C LYS A 130 2.69 -3.85 11.57
N ASP A 131 1.41 -3.95 11.23
CA ASP A 131 0.78 -5.22 10.87
C ASP A 131 0.49 -5.34 9.36
N ASP A 132 0.53 -6.59 8.88
CA ASP A 132 0.37 -6.94 7.47
C ASP A 132 -0.98 -6.50 6.90
N ALA A 133 -2.06 -6.54 7.70
CA ALA A 133 -3.39 -6.21 7.22
C ALA A 133 -3.55 -4.71 7.00
N SER A 134 -2.99 -3.89 7.90
CA SER A 134 -2.94 -2.44 7.74
C SER A 134 -2.04 -2.03 6.57
N ARG A 135 -0.88 -2.70 6.38
CA ARG A 135 -0.03 -2.47 5.19
C ARG A 135 -0.79 -2.76 3.89
N VAL A 136 -1.47 -3.91 3.80
CA VAL A 136 -2.30 -4.27 2.64
C VAL A 136 -3.39 -3.23 2.42
N THR A 137 -4.10 -2.84 3.47
CA THR A 137 -5.19 -1.85 3.38
C THR A 137 -4.67 -0.50 2.91
N ALA A 138 -3.51 -0.05 3.40
CA ALA A 138 -2.90 1.20 2.98
C ALA A 138 -2.51 1.17 1.49
N ILE A 139 -1.80 0.14 1.05
CA ILE A 139 -1.37 0.02 -0.35
C ILE A 139 -2.56 -0.14 -1.30
N ASP A 140 -3.57 -0.90 -0.91
CA ASP A 140 -4.80 -1.06 -1.69
C ASP A 140 -5.59 0.26 -1.80
N GLY A 141 -5.74 0.99 -0.69
CA GLY A 141 -6.42 2.30 -0.68
C GLY A 141 -5.67 3.34 -1.49
N ILE A 142 -4.34 3.39 -1.38
CA ILE A 142 -3.49 4.27 -2.20
C ILE A 142 -3.62 3.92 -3.69
N THR A 143 -3.61 2.63 -4.03
CA THR A 143 -3.82 2.15 -5.41
C THR A 143 -5.20 2.56 -5.93
N ASP A 144 -6.24 2.42 -5.11
CA ASP A 144 -7.59 2.85 -5.46
C ASP A 144 -7.67 4.36 -5.67
N ALA A 145 -6.97 5.16 -4.87
CA ALA A 145 -6.88 6.61 -5.05
C ALA A 145 -6.24 6.98 -6.40
N VAL A 146 -5.19 6.26 -6.82
CA VAL A 146 -4.60 6.43 -8.16
C VAL A 146 -5.62 6.10 -9.26
N ILE A 147 -6.28 4.95 -9.17
CA ILE A 147 -7.26 4.49 -10.17
C ILE A 147 -8.42 5.48 -10.32
N LYS A 148 -8.94 5.99 -9.19
CA LYS A 148 -10.08 6.90 -9.12
C LYS A 148 -9.73 8.37 -9.39
N SER A 149 -8.45 8.72 -9.47
CA SER A 149 -8.01 10.10 -9.68
C SER A 149 -8.42 10.67 -11.05
N ASN A 150 -8.39 11.99 -11.17
CA ASN A 150 -8.56 12.74 -12.42
C ASN A 150 -7.32 12.76 -13.33
N LEU A 151 -6.28 11.99 -12.98
CA LEU A 151 -5.06 11.86 -13.79
C LEU A 151 -5.35 11.28 -15.18
N SER A 152 -4.47 11.61 -16.13
CA SER A 152 -4.48 10.96 -17.44
C SER A 152 -4.18 9.47 -17.29
N THR A 153 -4.58 8.67 -18.29
CA THR A 153 -4.26 7.23 -18.36
C THR A 153 -2.76 6.96 -18.23
N GLU A 154 -1.93 7.78 -18.87
CA GLU A 154 -0.47 7.66 -18.83
C GLU A 154 0.08 7.97 -17.43
N ASP A 155 -0.39 9.05 -16.81
CA ASP A 155 -0.01 9.40 -15.44
C ASP A 155 -0.46 8.32 -14.44
N LYS A 156 -1.68 7.78 -14.58
CA LYS A 156 -2.14 6.67 -13.72
C LYS A 156 -1.22 5.47 -13.82
N GLY A 157 -0.79 5.10 -15.02
CA GLY A 157 0.18 4.02 -15.21
C GLY A 157 1.53 4.32 -14.53
N THR A 158 2.02 5.55 -14.67
CA THR A 158 3.26 5.99 -14.01
C THR A 158 3.15 5.92 -12.48
N MET A 159 2.03 6.38 -11.93
CA MET A 159 1.74 6.33 -10.49
C MET A 159 1.66 4.90 -9.96
N LEU A 160 0.97 4.00 -10.67
CA LEU A 160 0.87 2.59 -10.28
C LEU A 160 2.23 1.87 -10.34
N ILE A 161 3.06 2.19 -11.33
CA ILE A 161 4.44 1.69 -11.40
C ILE A 161 5.24 2.19 -10.20
N ALA A 162 5.14 3.48 -9.85
CA ALA A 162 5.82 4.04 -8.69
C ALA A 162 5.40 3.37 -7.37
N VAL A 163 4.11 3.06 -7.19
CA VAL A 163 3.62 2.26 -6.04
C VAL A 163 4.29 0.89 -6.04
N GLY A 164 4.31 0.20 -7.18
CA GLY A 164 4.96 -1.10 -7.34
C GLY A 164 6.45 -1.07 -7.02
N ASP A 165 7.19 -0.08 -7.54
CA ASP A 165 8.63 0.07 -7.33
C ASP A 165 8.96 0.28 -5.85
N LYS A 166 8.16 1.10 -5.14
CA LYS A 166 8.29 1.29 -3.69
C LYS A 166 8.03 0.02 -2.89
N VAL A 167 6.99 -0.75 -3.24
CA VAL A 167 6.73 -2.05 -2.60
C VAL A 167 7.90 -3.00 -2.84
N ASN A 168 8.42 -3.06 -4.07
CA ASN A 168 9.54 -3.93 -4.43
C ASN A 168 10.85 -3.55 -3.69
N ALA A 169 11.10 -2.25 -3.52
CA ALA A 169 12.26 -1.71 -2.83
C ALA A 169 12.20 -1.79 -1.29
N SER A 170 11.03 -2.13 -0.72
CA SER A 170 10.84 -2.20 0.73
C SER A 170 11.72 -3.26 1.42
N GLU A 171 11.86 -3.19 2.74
CA GLU A 171 12.58 -4.20 3.53
C GLU A 171 11.71 -5.40 3.95
N LEU A 172 10.49 -5.50 3.39
CA LEU A 172 9.56 -6.59 3.68
C LEU A 172 10.07 -7.94 3.16
N SER A 173 9.52 -9.03 3.70
CA SER A 173 9.83 -10.37 3.18
C SER A 173 9.37 -10.52 1.73
N ASN A 174 10.01 -11.42 0.97
CA ASN A 174 9.62 -11.68 -0.42
C ASN A 174 8.14 -12.09 -0.55
N ALA A 175 7.62 -12.86 0.42
CA ALA A 175 6.22 -13.27 0.43
C ALA A 175 5.26 -12.07 0.58
N GLU A 176 5.58 -11.14 1.48
CA GLU A 176 4.79 -9.93 1.68
C GLU A 176 4.88 -8.99 0.47
N LYS A 177 6.08 -8.80 -0.09
CA LYS A 177 6.26 -8.02 -1.33
C LYS A 177 5.41 -8.57 -2.46
N GLN A 178 5.47 -9.88 -2.69
CA GLN A 178 4.65 -10.54 -3.72
C GLN A 178 3.15 -10.34 -3.47
N LYS A 179 2.70 -10.44 -2.21
CA LYS A 179 1.30 -10.21 -1.86
C LYS A 179 0.86 -8.79 -2.19
N LEU A 180 1.64 -7.78 -1.77
CA LEU A 180 1.34 -6.37 -2.02
C LEU A 180 1.41 -6.03 -3.52
N LEU A 181 2.49 -6.42 -4.21
CA LEU A 181 2.65 -6.23 -5.65
C LEU A 181 1.53 -6.90 -6.44
N GLY A 182 1.17 -8.14 -6.07
CA GLY A 182 0.06 -8.87 -6.68
C GLY A 182 -1.26 -8.10 -6.56
N SER A 183 -1.53 -7.49 -5.41
CA SER A 183 -2.72 -6.66 -5.20
C SER A 183 -2.73 -5.40 -6.07
N VAL A 184 -1.62 -4.65 -6.08
CA VAL A 184 -1.44 -3.43 -6.91
C VAL A 184 -1.67 -3.75 -8.38
N LEU A 185 -1.00 -4.80 -8.88
CA LEU A 185 -1.10 -5.23 -10.28
C LEU A 185 -2.51 -5.69 -10.62
N LYS A 186 -3.15 -6.48 -9.75
CA LYS A 186 -4.51 -6.96 -9.95
C LYS A 186 -5.50 -5.80 -10.06
N LYS A 187 -5.46 -4.85 -9.12
CA LYS A 187 -6.33 -3.66 -9.15
C LYS A 187 -6.10 -2.81 -10.40
N GLY A 188 -4.83 -2.57 -10.76
CA GLY A 188 -4.49 -1.82 -11.96
C GLY A 188 -5.03 -2.47 -13.24
N VAL A 189 -4.90 -3.81 -13.34
CA VAL A 189 -5.43 -4.60 -14.45
C VAL A 189 -6.96 -4.56 -14.48
N GLU A 190 -7.63 -4.84 -13.35
CA GLU A 190 -9.10 -4.92 -13.29
C GLU A 190 -9.77 -3.57 -13.59
N ALA A 191 -9.11 -2.47 -13.24
CA ALA A 191 -9.63 -1.13 -13.47
C ALA A 191 -9.68 -0.73 -14.96
N GLN A 192 -8.82 -1.30 -15.82
CA GLN A 192 -8.76 -0.98 -17.25
C GLN A 192 -8.61 0.53 -17.53
N VAL A 193 -7.91 1.25 -16.65
CA VAL A 193 -7.68 2.70 -16.73
C VAL A 193 -6.30 3.07 -17.30
N LEU A 194 -5.62 2.09 -17.92
CA LEU A 194 -4.24 2.15 -18.39
C LEU A 194 -4.16 2.03 -19.91
N SER A 195 -3.01 2.40 -20.49
CA SER A 195 -2.76 2.17 -21.92
C SER A 195 -2.73 0.65 -22.20
N PRO A 196 -3.04 0.19 -23.43
CA PRO A 196 -2.97 -1.22 -23.77
C PRO A 196 -1.60 -1.87 -23.46
N GLU A 197 -0.52 -1.14 -23.69
CA GLU A 197 0.85 -1.60 -23.42
C GLU A 197 1.11 -1.73 -21.91
N GLN A 198 0.68 -0.73 -21.12
CA GLN A 198 0.78 -0.75 -19.66
C GLN A 198 -0.07 -1.87 -19.06
N GLN A 199 -1.29 -2.04 -19.58
CA GLN A 199 -2.22 -3.10 -19.20
C GLN A 199 -1.61 -4.48 -19.45
N GLN A 200 -1.01 -4.69 -20.63
CA GLN A 200 -0.35 -5.94 -20.98
C GLN A 200 0.86 -6.20 -20.08
N LEU A 201 1.69 -5.19 -19.82
CA LEU A 201 2.85 -5.32 -18.94
C LEU A 201 2.44 -5.68 -17.51
N MET A 202 1.44 -5.00 -16.95
CA MET A 202 0.94 -5.29 -15.60
C MET A 202 0.31 -6.68 -15.52
N GLN A 203 -0.43 -7.10 -16.54
CA GLN A 203 -0.96 -8.48 -16.60
C GLN A 203 0.17 -9.52 -16.62
N GLN A 204 1.22 -9.31 -17.42
CA GLN A 204 2.36 -10.22 -17.44
C GLN A 204 3.07 -10.31 -16.09
N ASN A 205 3.24 -9.18 -15.39
CA ASN A 205 3.82 -9.18 -14.06
C ASN A 205 2.90 -9.84 -13.03
N LEU A 206 1.58 -9.65 -13.14
CA LEU A 206 0.59 -10.30 -12.28
C LEU A 206 0.61 -11.81 -12.46
N ASP A 207 0.67 -12.29 -13.70
CA ASP A 207 0.76 -13.71 -14.02
C ASP A 207 2.01 -14.34 -13.38
N LYS A 208 3.16 -13.66 -13.47
CA LYS A 208 4.41 -14.11 -12.84
C LYS A 208 4.31 -14.19 -11.32
N ILE A 209 3.74 -13.17 -10.69
CA ILE A 209 3.56 -13.16 -9.22
C ILE A 209 2.57 -14.24 -8.78
N THR A 210 1.46 -14.40 -9.51
CA THR A 210 0.45 -15.42 -9.21
C THR A 210 1.02 -16.83 -9.34
N ALA A 211 1.85 -17.07 -10.36
CA ALA A 211 2.57 -18.32 -10.54
C ALA A 211 3.51 -18.62 -9.38
N GLU A 212 4.31 -17.63 -8.98
CA GLU A 212 5.28 -17.74 -7.89
C GLU A 212 4.59 -17.98 -6.53
N GLN A 213 3.49 -17.27 -6.26
CA GLN A 213 2.67 -17.49 -5.06
C GLN A 213 2.06 -18.89 -5.04
N THR A 214 1.58 -19.38 -6.18
CA THR A 214 1.04 -20.74 -6.30
C THR A 214 2.13 -21.76 -6.00
N LYS A 215 3.32 -21.61 -6.60
CA LYS A 215 4.47 -22.47 -6.33
C LYS A 215 4.82 -22.50 -4.83
N ASN A 216 4.96 -21.33 -4.21
CA ASN A 216 5.31 -21.22 -2.79
C ASN A 216 4.25 -21.81 -1.85
N ALA A 217 2.96 -21.67 -2.19
CA ALA A 217 1.88 -22.29 -1.43
C ALA A 217 1.96 -23.82 -1.47
N GLN A 218 2.19 -24.41 -2.64
CA GLN A 218 2.33 -25.87 -2.79
C GLN A 218 3.56 -26.40 -2.05
N ILE A 219 4.68 -25.67 -2.09
CA ILE A 219 5.89 -25.99 -1.32
C ILE A 219 5.60 -25.96 0.18
N THR A 220 4.90 -24.94 0.66
CA THR A 220 4.53 -24.80 2.07
C THR A 220 3.61 -25.93 2.53
N GLU A 221 2.66 -26.36 1.69
CA GLU A 221 1.80 -27.53 1.96
C GLU A 221 2.64 -28.80 2.13
N VAL A 222 3.61 -29.05 1.23
CA VAL A 222 4.54 -30.18 1.32
C VAL A 222 5.41 -30.11 2.58
N GLN A 223 5.96 -28.94 2.90
CA GLN A 223 6.73 -28.75 4.13
C GLN A 223 5.88 -29.02 5.38
N GLY A 224 4.62 -28.59 5.38
CA GLY A 224 3.67 -28.89 6.46
C GLY A 224 3.42 -30.39 6.62
N ILE A 225 3.24 -31.12 5.51
CA ILE A 225 3.10 -32.58 5.52
C ILE A 225 4.37 -33.25 6.07
N LEU A 226 5.54 -32.81 5.61
CA LEU A 226 6.83 -33.34 6.04
C LEU A 226 7.12 -33.04 7.51
N ALA A 227 6.72 -31.89 8.03
CA ALA A 227 6.89 -31.53 9.43
C ALA A 227 5.86 -32.18 10.37
N ASN A 228 4.74 -32.69 9.83
CA ASN A 228 3.66 -33.24 10.66
C ASN A 228 4.07 -34.59 11.29
N PRO A 229 4.14 -34.70 12.62
CA PRO A 229 4.51 -35.94 13.30
C PRO A 229 3.39 -36.99 13.28
N ALA A 230 2.14 -36.59 13.02
CA ALA A 230 1.01 -37.53 12.95
C ALA A 230 1.04 -38.40 11.67
N PHE A 231 1.80 -37.99 10.66
CA PHE A 231 1.89 -38.72 9.40
C PHE A 231 3.11 -39.64 9.45
N ASN A 232 2.89 -40.94 9.27
CA ASN A 232 3.99 -41.88 9.02
C ASN A 232 4.48 -41.75 7.56
N THR A 233 5.57 -42.43 7.21
CA THR A 233 6.19 -42.34 5.88
C THR A 233 5.20 -42.62 4.74
N ILE A 234 4.29 -43.58 4.91
CA ILE A 234 3.27 -43.93 3.89
C ILE A 234 2.29 -42.77 3.73
N ALA A 235 1.72 -42.29 4.83
CA ALA A 235 0.78 -41.16 4.81
C ALA A 235 1.42 -39.87 4.26
N LYS A 236 2.70 -39.59 4.57
CA LYS A 236 3.44 -38.48 3.97
C LYS A 236 3.56 -38.63 2.47
N THR A 237 3.91 -39.83 2.01
CA THR A 237 4.07 -40.13 0.58
C THR A 237 2.76 -39.93 -0.17
N GLU A 238 1.65 -40.47 0.33
CA GLU A 238 0.32 -40.33 -0.29
C GLU A 238 -0.14 -38.86 -0.31
N ALA A 239 0.06 -38.12 0.78
CA ALA A 239 -0.32 -36.72 0.85
C ALA A 239 0.52 -35.86 -0.12
N ILE A 240 1.83 -36.10 -0.22
CA ILE A 240 2.70 -35.38 -1.17
C ILE A 240 2.33 -35.74 -2.62
N GLN A 241 2.03 -37.01 -2.91
CA GLN A 241 1.54 -37.43 -4.23
C GLN A 241 0.27 -36.67 -4.61
N ASN A 242 -0.68 -36.51 -3.67
CA ASN A 242 -1.89 -35.73 -3.91
C ASN A 242 -1.57 -34.26 -4.25
N VAL A 243 -0.62 -33.64 -3.57
CA VAL A 243 -0.16 -32.27 -3.90
C VAL A 243 0.45 -32.24 -5.31
N THR A 244 1.33 -33.17 -5.64
CA THR A 244 1.93 -33.30 -6.98
C THR A 244 0.88 -33.48 -8.07
N THR A 245 -0.15 -34.30 -7.84
CA THR A 245 -1.26 -34.48 -8.79
C THR A 245 -2.05 -33.19 -8.98
N LYS A 246 -2.38 -32.46 -7.90
CA LYS A 246 -3.04 -31.16 -8.01
C LYS A 246 -2.24 -30.16 -8.85
N VAL A 247 -0.91 -30.13 -8.70
CA VAL A 247 -0.02 -29.28 -9.53
C VAL A 247 -0.11 -29.69 -11.00
N LEU A 248 -0.03 -30.99 -11.30
CA LEU A 248 -0.13 -31.51 -12.66
C LEU A 248 -1.48 -31.19 -13.31
N ASP A 249 -2.58 -31.28 -12.56
CA ASP A 249 -3.94 -31.05 -13.04
C ASP A 249 -4.31 -29.55 -13.09
N SER A 250 -3.52 -28.69 -12.47
CA SER A 250 -3.81 -27.26 -12.41
C SER A 250 -3.79 -26.58 -13.79
N PRO A 251 -4.57 -25.51 -14.01
CA PRO A 251 -4.62 -24.80 -15.29
C PRO A 251 -3.42 -23.87 -15.55
N ILE A 252 -2.33 -23.97 -14.77
CA ILE A 252 -1.15 -23.11 -14.92
C ILE A 252 -0.26 -23.57 -16.09
N LYS A 253 0.65 -22.70 -16.57
CA LYS A 253 1.56 -23.02 -17.69
C LYS A 253 2.50 -24.19 -17.33
N ALA A 254 2.85 -25.00 -18.33
CA ALA A 254 3.69 -26.18 -18.15
C ALA A 254 5.07 -25.87 -17.53
N GLU A 255 5.66 -24.72 -17.87
CA GLU A 255 6.91 -24.22 -17.27
C GLU A 255 6.79 -24.08 -15.74
N ILE A 256 5.71 -23.42 -15.27
CA ILE A 256 5.44 -23.22 -13.84
C ILE A 256 5.21 -24.57 -13.14
N LYS A 257 4.51 -25.52 -13.81
CA LYS A 257 4.35 -26.89 -13.29
C LYS A 257 5.71 -27.54 -13.08
N GLY A 258 6.59 -27.47 -14.08
CA GLY A 258 7.95 -28.00 -14.01
C GLY A 258 8.74 -27.43 -12.83
N GLU A 259 8.80 -26.11 -12.71
CA GLU A 259 9.49 -25.44 -11.59
C GLU A 259 8.92 -25.81 -10.22
N THR A 260 7.59 -25.92 -10.12
CA THR A 260 6.91 -26.26 -8.87
C THR A 260 7.24 -27.70 -8.46
N LEU A 261 7.20 -28.64 -9.41
CA LEU A 261 7.53 -30.04 -9.17
C LEU A 261 9.01 -30.24 -8.84
N GLU A 262 9.90 -29.52 -9.50
CA GLU A 262 11.33 -29.52 -9.17
C GLU A 262 11.56 -29.03 -7.73
N SER A 263 10.90 -27.93 -7.35
CA SER A 263 10.99 -27.38 -6.00
C SER A 263 10.44 -28.32 -4.93
N ILE A 264 9.28 -28.95 -5.18
CA ILE A 264 8.71 -29.99 -4.30
C ILE A 264 9.70 -31.15 -4.17
N THR A 265 10.24 -31.65 -5.28
CA THR A 265 11.19 -32.77 -5.29
C THR A 265 12.41 -32.45 -4.44
N LYS A 266 12.96 -31.23 -4.58
CA LYS A 266 14.08 -30.76 -3.77
C LYS A 266 13.76 -30.75 -2.28
N VAL A 267 12.63 -30.16 -1.89
CA VAL A 267 12.19 -30.10 -0.49
C VAL A 267 11.99 -31.48 0.13
N VAL A 268 11.43 -32.42 -0.62
CA VAL A 268 11.26 -33.81 -0.17
C VAL A 268 12.62 -34.50 -0.01
N ALA A 269 13.53 -34.32 -0.97
CA ALA A 269 14.85 -34.94 -0.94
C ALA A 269 15.75 -34.40 0.20
N GLU A 270 15.60 -33.12 0.55
CA GLU A 270 16.33 -32.46 1.63
C GLU A 270 15.70 -32.73 3.02
N SER A 271 14.50 -33.31 3.06
CA SER A 271 13.81 -33.62 4.31
C SER A 271 14.34 -34.92 4.93
N PRO A 272 14.65 -34.95 6.24
CA PRO A 272 14.86 -36.21 6.93
C PRO A 272 13.53 -36.98 6.94
N LEU A 273 13.38 -37.93 6.01
CA LEU A 273 12.21 -38.81 5.90
C LEU A 273 11.93 -39.62 7.19
N ASN A 274 12.93 -39.69 8.08
CA ASN A 274 12.85 -40.32 9.39
C ASN A 274 12.76 -39.25 10.48
N GLY A 275 11.56 -39.06 11.04
CA GLY A 275 11.47 -38.70 12.46
C GLY A 275 11.98 -39.87 13.29
N GLN A 276 12.76 -39.59 14.33
CA GLN A 276 12.96 -40.52 15.44
C GLN A 276 11.62 -40.88 16.09
#